data_AF-A0AAX1WM90-F1
#
_entry.id   AF-A0AAX1WM90-F1
#
_cell.length_a   1.000
_cell.length_b   1.000
_cell.length_c   1.000
_cell.angle_alpha   90.00
_cell.angle_beta   90.00
_cell.angle_gamma   90.00
#
_symmetry.space_group_name_H-M   'P 1'
#
loop_
_entity.id
_entity.type
_entity.pdbx_description
1 polymer ?
#
loop_
_entity_poly.entity_id
_entity_poly.type
_entity_poly.pdbx_seq_one_letter_code
_entity_poly.pdbx_strand_id
1 'polypeptide(L)' 'MNNFRVIATCIDGSGAPLPVTWYGNAVSSSDAKLQMTHEAQRNGWSVGAIICVQQQKICKGIEVAA' A
#
# COMPACT_ATOMS: atom_id res chain seq x y z
N MET A 1 3.54 -9.22 -11.76
CA MET A 1 3.35 -8.43 -10.52
C MET A 1 1.94 -7.91 -10.50
N ASN A 2 1.33 -7.84 -9.32
CA ASN A 2 -0.03 -7.32 -9.17
C ASN A 2 0.05 -5.94 -8.52
N ASN A 3 -0.94 -5.09 -8.81
CA ASN A 3 -1.07 -3.83 -8.10
C ASN A 3 -1.68 -4.09 -6.72
N PHE A 4 -1.13 -3.47 -5.69
CA PHE A 4 -1.59 -3.54 -4.33
C PHE A 4 -1.89 -2.16 -3.78
N ARG A 5 -2.87 -2.11 -2.89
CA ARG A 5 -3.16 -0.99 -1.99
C ARG A 5 -2.89 -1.44 -0.56
N VAL A 6 -2.05 -0.71 0.16
CA VAL A 6 -1.79 -0.91 1.59
C VAL A 6 -2.31 0.30 2.36
N ILE A 7 -3.21 0.08 3.31
CA ILE A 7 -3.72 1.12 4.20
C ILE A 7 -3.09 0.91 5.57
N ALA A 8 -2.49 1.95 6.11
CA ALA A 8 -1.80 1.91 7.38
C ALA A 8 -1.90 3.24 8.11
N THR A 9 -1.62 3.20 9.41
CA THR A 9 -1.28 4.37 10.21
C THR A 9 0.24 4.41 10.34
N CYS A 10 0.85 5.49 9.87
CA CYS A 10 2.26 5.82 10.10
C CYS A 10 2.39 6.83 11.23
N ILE A 11 3.61 7.02 11.73
CA ILE A 11 4.00 8.04 12.69
C ILE A 11 5.03 8.95 12.01
N ASP A 12 4.80 10.25 12.02
CA ASP A 12 5.73 11.21 11.43
C ASP A 12 6.95 11.50 12.32
N GLY A 13 7.86 12.33 11.83
CA GLY A 13 9.06 12.72 12.59
C GLY A 13 8.79 13.50 13.88
N SER A 14 7.57 14.01 14.08
CA SER A 14 7.13 14.68 15.32
C SER A 14 6.44 13.72 16.30
N GLY A 15 6.19 12.47 15.91
CA GLY A 15 5.47 11.50 16.70
C GLY A 15 3.95 11.51 16.46
N ALA A 16 3.44 12.29 15.49
CA ALA A 16 2.01 12.37 15.21
C ALA A 16 1.54 11.22 14.30
N PRO A 17 0.34 10.65 14.54
CA PRO A 17 -0.21 9.63 13.67
C PRO A 17 -0.68 10.21 12.32
N LEU A 18 -0.31 9.54 11.23
CA LEU A 18 -0.64 9.88 9.86
C LEU A 18 -1.32 8.70 9.16
N PRO A 19 -2.56 8.85 8.65
CA PRO A 19 -3.16 7.83 7.79
C PRO A 19 -2.45 7.84 6.43
N VAL A 20 -1.91 6.70 6.03
CA VAL A 20 -1.18 6.53 4.76
C VAL A 20 -1.84 5.44 3.94
N THR A 21 -2.09 5.75 2.67
CA THR A 21 -2.48 4.78 1.66
C THR A 21 -1.37 4.67 0.63
N TRP A 22 -0.73 3.52 0.58
CA TRP A 22 0.30 3.20 -0.40
C TRP A 22 -0.31 2.43 -1.57
N TYR A 23 0.16 2.75 -2.78
CA TYR A 23 -0.19 2.05 -4.01
C TYR A 23 1.09 1.63 -4.72
N GLY A 24 1.15 0.39 -5.18
CA GLY A 24 2.31 -0.05 -5.94
C GLY A 24 2.23 -1.50 -6.40
N ASN A 25 3.12 -1.85 -7.31
CA ASN A 25 3.20 -3.21 -7.81
C ASN A 25 4.11 -4.05 -6.91
N ALA A 26 3.60 -5.21 -6.47
CA ALA A 26 4.35 -6.14 -5.64
C ALA A 26 4.16 -7.58 -6.12
N VAL A 27 5.06 -8.46 -5.70
CA VAL A 27 4.98 -9.90 -5.99
C VAL A 27 3.97 -10.59 -5.07
N SER A 28 3.82 -10.09 -3.84
CA SER A 28 2.90 -10.63 -2.83
C SER A 28 2.39 -9.52 -1.89
N SER A 29 1.41 -9.85 -1.03
CA SER A 29 0.96 -8.92 0.01
C SER A 29 2.06 -8.62 1.04
N SER A 30 2.94 -9.57 1.35
CA SER A 30 4.09 -9.34 2.23
C SER A 30 5.12 -8.40 1.61
N ASP A 31 5.39 -8.57 0.32
CA ASP A 31 6.25 -7.68 -0.46
C ASP A 31 5.66 -6.25 -0.53
N ALA A 32 4.34 -6.12 -0.72
CA ALA A 32 3.65 -4.82 -0.68
C ALA A 32 3.81 -4.10 0.67
N LYS A 33 3.69 -4.82 1.80
CA LYS A 33 3.92 -4.25 3.14
C LYS A 33 5.37 -3.79 3.32
N LEU A 34 6.33 -4.56 2.82
CA LEU A 34 7.74 -4.23 2.90
C LEU A 34 8.06 -2.98 2.07
N GLN A 35 7.59 -2.90 0.83
CA GLN A 35 7.78 -1.73 -0.02
C GLN A 35 7.16 -0.47 0.59
N MET A 36 5.93 -0.56 1.12
CA MET A 36 5.27 0.52 1.84
C MET A 36 6.09 0.97 3.07
N THR A 37 6.68 0.03 3.81
CA THR A 37 7.54 0.34 4.97
C THR A 37 8.79 1.10 4.56
N HIS A 38 9.45 0.66 3.48
CA HIS A 38 10.62 1.38 2.95
C HIS A 38 10.27 2.78 2.46
N GLU A 39 9.09 2.97 1.88
CA GLU A 39 8.65 4.29 1.43
C GLU A 39 8.32 5.21 2.60
N ALA A 40 7.67 4.70 3.64
CA ALA A 40 7.46 5.44 4.89
C ALA A 40 8.80 5.92 5.46
N GLN A 41 9.81 5.05 5.54
CA GLN A 41 11.14 5.40 6.00
C GLN A 41 11.81 6.47 5.14
N ARG A 42 11.71 6.38 3.80
CA ARG A 42 12.23 7.41 2.89
C ARG A 42 11.58 8.78 3.09
N ASN A 43 10.32 8.80 3.53
CA ASN A 43 9.59 10.02 3.87
C ASN A 43 9.82 10.49 5.33
N GLY A 44 10.69 9.82 6.09
CA GLY A 44 10.96 10.16 7.48
C GLY A 44 9.85 9.71 8.45
N TRP A 45 9.07 8.71 8.06
CA TRP A 45 7.96 8.16 8.86
C TRP A 45 8.27 6.73 9.30
N SER A 46 7.59 6.30 10.35
CA SER A 46 7.59 4.90 10.81
C SER A 46 6.20 4.28 10.63
N VAL A 47 6.11 3.01 10.22
CA VAL A 47 4.81 2.33 10.14
C VAL A 47 4.36 1.93 11.54
N GLY A 48 3.19 2.40 11.99
CA GLY A 48 2.60 2.05 13.28
C GLY A 48 1.74 0.80 13.19
N ALA A 49 0.73 0.80 12.32
CA ALA A 49 -0.18 -0.34 12.15
C ALA A 49 -0.62 -0.47 10.69
N ILE A 50 -0.58 -1.70 10.15
CA ILE A 50 -1.17 -2.00 8.84
C ILE A 50 -2.60 -2.46 9.06
N ILE A 51 -3.55 -1.70 8.51
CA ILE A 51 -4.99 -1.91 8.66
C ILE A 51 -5.48 -2.91 7.62
N CYS A 52 -5.08 -2.74 6.36
CA CYS A 52 -5.44 -3.69 5.32
C CYS A 52 -4.44 -3.71 4.17
N VAL A 53 -4.36 -4.87 3.49
CA VAL A 53 -3.64 -5.03 2.23
C VAL A 53 -4.59 -5.62 1.21
N GLN A 54 -4.73 -4.96 0.07
CA GLN A 54 -5.65 -5.36 -0.98
C GLN A 54 -4.90 -5.52 -2.29
N GLN A 55 -5.03 -6.67 -2.92
CA GLN A 55 -4.59 -6.86 -4.30
C GLN A 55 -5.67 -6.31 -5.22
N GLN A 56 -5.33 -5.30 -6.03
CA GLN A 56 -6.22 -4.79 -7.05
C GLN A 56 -6.27 -5.82 -8.20
N LYS A 57 -7.44 -6.41 -8.40
CA LYS A 57 -7.69 -7.18 -9.63
C LYS A 57 -7.80 -6.19 -10.78
N ILE A 58 -6.94 -6.35 -11.79
CA ILE A 58 -7.16 -5.72 -13.08
C ILE A 58 -8.45 -6.33 -13.61
N CYS A 59 -9.57 -5.60 -13.51
CA CYS A 59 -10.76 -5.94 -14.26
C CYS A 59 -10.40 -5.66 -15.73
N LYS A 60 -9.98 -6.68 -16.48
CA LYS A 60 -10.02 -6.58 -17.94
C LYS A 60 -11.47 -6.26 -18.29
N GLY A 61 -11.68 -5.15 -19.00
CA GLY A 61 -13.01 -4.70 -19.37
C GLY A 61 -13.80 -5.86 -19.95
N ILE A 62 -15.01 -6.06 -19.46
CA ILE A 62 -15.96 -6.98 -20.09
C ILE A 62 -16.17 -6.42 -21.49
N GLU A 63 -15.65 -7.09 -22.51
CA GLU A 63 -16.04 -6.82 -23.89
C GLU A 63 -17.50 -7.24 -24.01
N VAL A 64 -18.39 -6.25 -23.95
CA VAL A 64 -19.80 -6.45 -24.28
C VAL A 64 -19.86 -6.57 -25.79
N ALA A 65 -20.08 -7.78 -26.30
CA ALA A 65 -20.40 -8.00 -27.70
C ALA A 65 -21.72 -7.28 -28.02
N ALA A 66 -21.70 -6.44 -29.06
CA ALA A 66 -22.85 -5.73 -29.59
C ALA A 66 -23.79 -6.65 -30.37
#